data_AF-A0A434U1W6-F1
#
_entry.id   AF-A0A434U1W6-F1
#
_cell.length_a   1.000
_cell.length_b   1.000
_cell.length_c   1.000
_cell.angle_alpha   90.00
_cell.angle_beta   90.00
_cell.angle_gamma   90.00
#
_symmetry.space_group_name_H-M   'P 1'
#
loop_
_entity.id
_entity.type
_entity.pdbx_description
1 polymer ?
#
loop_
_entity_poly.entity_id
_entity_poly.type
_entity_poly.pdbx_seq_one_letter_code
_entity_poly.pdbx_strand_id
1 'polypeptide(L)' 'MAEPDAKLVAACLGPVRLPKGELSQRTVERLWITDRKSLIECGRRQKALREFYQERDSRLRKGWAGE' A
#
# COMPACT_ATOMS: atom_id res chain seq x y z
N MET A 1 5.99 22.58 -2.76
CA MET A 1 5.59 21.49 -1.82
C MET A 1 6.44 20.28 -2.15
N ALA A 2 6.92 19.53 -1.15
CA ALA A 2 7.62 18.27 -1.43
C ALA A 2 6.66 17.29 -2.12
N GLU A 3 7.13 16.61 -3.15
CA GLU A 3 6.38 15.57 -3.86
C GLU A 3 6.49 14.25 -3.08
N PRO A 4 5.44 13.42 -2.98
CA PRO A 4 5.54 12.11 -2.33
C PRO A 4 6.51 11.21 -3.12
N ASP A 5 7.22 10.32 -2.41
CA ASP A 5 8.02 9.26 -3.06
C ASP A 5 7.13 8.51 -4.07
N ALA A 6 7.59 8.38 -5.31
CA ALA A 6 6.87 7.70 -6.40
C ALA A 6 6.44 6.27 -6.02
N LYS A 7 7.17 5.62 -5.11
CA LYS A 7 6.81 4.31 -4.57
C LYS A 7 5.53 4.32 -3.75
N LEU A 8 5.13 5.46 -3.17
CA LEU A 8 3.93 5.58 -2.34
C LEU A 8 2.65 5.65 -3.18
N VAL A 9 2.73 6.22 -4.38
CA VAL A 9 1.60 6.34 -5.33
C VAL A 9 1.49 5.15 -6.28
N ALA A 10 2.47 4.24 -6.26
CA ALA A 10 2.42 3.02 -7.05
C ALA A 10 1.21 2.15 -6.67
N ALA A 11 0.50 1.65 -7.68
CA ALA A 11 -0.65 0.77 -7.52
C ALA A 11 -0.30 -0.46 -6.68
N CYS A 12 -1.28 -0.93 -5.91
CA CYS A 12 -1.16 -2.19 -5.21
C CYS A 12 -1.29 -3.37 -6.17
N LEU A 13 -0.57 -4.45 -5.89
CA LEU A 13 -0.77 -5.69 -6.59
C LEU A 13 -2.19 -6.20 -6.32
N GLY A 14 -2.86 -6.66 -7.37
CA GLY A 14 -4.16 -7.27 -7.27
C GLY A 14 -4.08 -8.71 -6.75
N PRO A 15 -5.24 -9.36 -6.53
CA PRO A 15 -5.29 -10.74 -6.09
C PRO A 15 -4.53 -11.69 -7.01
N VAL A 16 -3.94 -12.75 -6.43
CA VAL A 16 -3.28 -13.80 -7.22
C VAL A 16 -4.27 -14.46 -8.18
N ARG A 17 -3.84 -14.71 -9.41
CA ARG A 17 -4.65 -15.43 -10.40
C ARG A 17 -4.58 -16.92 -10.11
N LEU A 18 -5.75 -17.54 -9.93
CA LEU A 18 -5.83 -18.99 -9.75
C LEU A 18 -5.53 -19.69 -11.07
N PRO A 19 -4.65 -20.71 -11.09
CA PRO A 19 -4.44 -21.51 -12.28
C PRO A 19 -5.68 -22.40 -12.53
N LYS A 20 -5.83 -22.83 -13.79
CA LYS A 20 -6.91 -23.75 -14.16
C LYS A 20 -6.59 -25.17 -13.70
N GLY A 21 -7.62 -25.91 -13.28
CA GLY A 21 -7.51 -27.31 -12.86
C GLY A 21 -7.45 -27.49 -11.35
N GLU A 22 -7.17 -28.71 -10.92
CA GLU A 22 -7.05 -29.05 -9.49
C GLU A 22 -5.82 -28.39 -8.86
N LEU A 23 -6.02 -27.85 -7.67
CA LEU A 23 -4.96 -27.25 -6.88
C LEU A 23 -4.49 -28.24 -5.81
N SER A 24 -3.19 -28.55 -5.82
CA SER A 24 -2.58 -29.22 -4.68
C SER A 24 -2.58 -28.30 -3.46
N GLN A 25 -2.61 -28.86 -2.26
CA GLN A 25 -2.49 -28.09 -1.01
C GLN A 25 -1.27 -27.16 -1.02
N ARG A 26 -0.11 -27.67 -1.45
CA ARG A 26 1.12 -26.87 -1.59
C ARG A 26 0.92 -25.66 -2.50
N THR A 27 0.21 -25.83 -3.61
CA THR A 27 -0.08 -24.73 -4.55
C THR A 27 -1.00 -23.69 -3.90
N VAL A 28 -2.04 -24.12 -3.20
CA VAL A 28 -2.96 -23.23 -2.47
C VAL A 28 -2.21 -22.41 -1.42
N GLU A 29 -1.40 -23.06 -0.59
CA GLU A 29 -0.62 -22.39 0.46
C GLU A 29 0.35 -21.35 -0.12
N ARG A 30 1.03 -21.68 -1.24
CA ARG A 30 1.91 -20.73 -1.92
C ARG A 30 1.14 -19.52 -2.44
N LEU A 31 0.01 -19.73 -3.10
CA LEU A 31 -0.83 -18.65 -3.63
C LEU A 31 -1.34 -17.75 -2.49
N TRP A 32 -1.80 -18.36 -1.39
CA TRP A 32 -2.24 -17.64 -0.20
C TRP A 32 -1.14 -16.78 0.43
N ILE A 33 0.08 -17.32 0.56
CA ILE A 33 1.22 -16.56 1.09
C ILE A 33 1.56 -15.37 0.19
N THR A 34 1.57 -15.56 -1.13
CA THR A 34 1.85 -14.48 -2.10
C THR A 34 0.79 -13.38 -2.02
N ASP A 35 -0.47 -13.75 -1.95
CA ASP A 35 -1.58 -12.80 -1.84
C ASP A 35 -1.50 -12.00 -0.53
N ARG A 36 -1.29 -12.71 0.59
CA ARG A 36 -1.14 -12.08 1.91
C ARG A 36 0.05 -11.12 1.99
N LYS A 37 1.19 -11.47 1.38
CA LYS A 37 2.35 -10.57 1.30
C LYS A 37 2.02 -9.30 0.52
N SER A 38 1.36 -9.45 -0.63
CA SER A 38 0.94 -8.33 -1.49
C SER A 38 0.02 -7.36 -0.74
N LEU A 39 -0.94 -7.88 0.02
CA LEU A 39 -1.84 -7.07 0.85
C LEU A 39 -1.11 -6.32 1.97
N ILE A 40 -0.20 -6.98 2.69
CA ILE A 40 0.56 -6.35 3.78
C ILE A 40 1.46 -5.23 3.24
N GLU A 41 2.16 -5.47 2.14
CA GLU A 41 3.05 -4.47 1.53
C GLU A 41 2.27 -3.26 1.01
N CYS A 42 1.13 -3.50 0.34
CA CYS A 42 0.20 -2.44 -0.06
C CYS A 42 -0.27 -1.62 1.16
N GLY A 43 -0.71 -2.29 2.23
CA GLY A 43 -1.18 -1.62 3.45
C GLY A 43 -0.10 -0.75 4.10
N ARG A 44 1.15 -1.21 4.13
CA ARG A 44 2.30 -0.42 4.63
C ARG A 44 2.53 0.83 3.80
N ARG A 45 2.50 0.71 2.46
CA ARG A 45 2.68 1.83 1.54
C ARG A 45 1.57 2.88 1.68
N GLN A 46 0.30 2.43 1.74
CA GLN A 46 -0.83 3.34 1.89
C GLN A 46 -0.85 4.04 3.26
N LYS A 47 -0.40 3.35 4.31
CA LYS A 47 -0.19 3.97 5.63
C LYS A 47 0.84 5.10 5.54
N ALA A 48 2.00 4.85 4.92
CA ALA A 48 3.04 5.87 4.75
C ALA A 48 2.58 7.06 3.89
N LEU A 49 1.80 6.82 2.82
CA LEU A 49 1.20 7.89 2.02
C LEU A 49 0.25 8.76 2.85
N ARG A 50 -0.60 8.13 3.68
CA ARG A 50 -1.51 8.85 4.58
C ARG A 50 -0.74 9.69 5.60
N GLU A 51 0.31 9.13 6.21
CA GLU A 51 1.14 9.83 7.19
C GLU A 51 1.82 11.06 6.56
N PHE A 52 2.36 10.92 5.35
CA PHE A 52 2.92 12.04 4.59
C PHE A 52 1.92 13.21 4.41
N TYR A 53 0.69 12.90 3.97
CA TYR A 53 -0.32 13.94 3.78
C TYR A 53 -0.83 14.52 5.11
N GLN A 54 -0.96 13.71 6.16
CA GLN A 54 -1.31 14.21 7.49
C GLN A 54 -0.27 15.19 8.03
N GLU A 55 1.02 14.88 7.89
CA GLU A 55 2.10 15.78 8.29
C GLU A 55 2.06 17.09 7.49
N ARG A 56 1.99 16.99 6.16
CA ARG A 56 1.90 18.15 5.26
C ARG A 56 0.74 19.06 5.64
N ASP A 57 -0.45 18.50 5.78
CA ASP A 57 -1.67 19.28 6.05
C ASP A 57 -1.64 19.89 7.46
N SER A 58 -1.01 19.21 8.43
CA SER A 58 -0.81 19.78 9.78
C SER A 58 0.08 21.03 9.75
N ARG A 59 1.13 21.02 8.90
CA ARG A 59 2.04 22.16 8.74
C ARG A 59 1.36 23.31 8.02
N LEU A 60 0.57 23.02 6.99
CA LEU A 60 -0.20 24.05 6.28
C LEU A 60 -1.21 24.74 7.21
N ARG A 61 -1.94 23.98 8.03
CA ARG A 61 -2.87 24.56 9.01
C ARG A 61 -2.17 25.40 10.08
N LYS A 62 -1.00 24.97 10.58
CA LYS A 62 -0.22 25.73 11.56
C LYS A 62 0.40 26.99 10.97
N GLY A 63 0.88 26.92 9.71
CA GLY A 63 1.40 28.08 8.99
C GLY A 63 0.33 29.13 8.74
N TRP A 64 -0.93 28.72 8.55
CA TRP A 64 -2.05 29.64 8.34
C TRP A 64 -2.58 30.29 9.64
N ALA A 65 -2.22 29.77 10.81
CA ALA A 65 -2.62 30.32 12.11
C ALA A 65 -1.58 31.30 12.69
N GLY A 66 -0.52 31.62 11.93
CA GLY A 66 0.60 32.48 12.33
C GLY A 66 0.72 33.80 11.57
N GLU A 67 -0.33 34.20 10.83
CA GLU A 67 -0.49 35.54 10.24
C GLU A 67 -1.66 36.28 10.91
#